data_AF-A0A399ZU70-F1
#
_entry.id   AF-A0A399ZU70-F1
#
_cell.length_a   1.000
_cell.length_b   1.000
_cell.length_c   1.000
_cell.angle_alpha   90.00
_cell.angle_beta   90.00
_cell.angle_gamma   90.00
#
_symmetry.space_group_name_H-M   'P 1'
#
loop_
_entity.id
_entity.type
_entity.pdbx_description
1 polymer ?
#
loop_
_entity_poly.entity_id
_entity_poly.type
_entity_poly.pdbx_seq_one_letter_code
_entity_poly.pdbx_strand_id
1 'polypeptide(L)'
;ALPILTLLGPLVVNLLMGSFFIETIFRIPGLGSQTTLALYNRDYPMIMALILLWTLLVALAYLATDLLYGVVDPRIRVAGRRTA
;
A
#
# COMPACT_ATOMS: atom_id res chain seq x y z
N ALA A 1 10.77 -13.83 11.70
CA ALA A 1 9.33 -13.63 11.48
C ALA A 1 8.94 -12.15 11.46
N LEU A 2 9.49 -11.30 12.35
CA LEU A 2 9.20 -9.86 12.46
C LEU A 2 9.16 -9.05 11.14
N PRO A 3 10.07 -9.23 10.15
CA PRO A 3 10.10 -8.39 8.94
C PRO A 3 9.07 -8.76 7.88
N ILE A 4 8.57 -10.01 7.88
CA ILE A 4 7.73 -10.51 6.79
C ILE A 4 6.37 -9.83 6.81
N LEU A 5 5.80 -9.61 8.00
CA LEU A 5 4.49 -8.99 8.14
C LEU A 5 4.50 -7.53 7.67
N THR A 6 5.55 -6.75 7.99
CA THR A 6 5.72 -5.35 7.53
C THR A 6 5.86 -5.25 6.03
N LEU A 7 6.47 -6.25 5.40
CA LEU A 7 6.73 -6.25 3.96
C LEU A 7 5.50 -6.69 3.16
N LEU A 8 4.68 -7.60 3.69
CA LEU A 8 3.51 -8.12 2.99
C LEU A 8 2.41 -7.07 2.79
N GLY A 9 2.16 -6.19 3.77
CA GLY A 9 1.13 -5.15 3.67
C GLY A 9 1.32 -4.24 2.44
N PRO A 10 2.46 -3.53 2.32
CA PRO A 10 2.75 -2.67 1.18
C PRO A 10 2.84 -3.43 -0.15
N LEU A 11 3.30 -4.69 -0.15
CA LEU A 11 3.36 -5.51 -1.36
C LEU A 11 1.97 -5.75 -1.96
N VAL A 12 0.96 -6.01 -1.12
CA VAL A 12 -0.43 -6.17 -1.59
C VAL A 12 -0.95 -4.88 -2.21
N VAL A 13 -0.66 -3.72 -1.60
CA VAL A 13 -1.07 -2.42 -2.15
C VAL A 13 -0.39 -2.11 -3.48
N ASN A 14 0.91 -2.44 -3.60
CA ASN A 14 1.61 -2.31 -4.88
C ASN A 14 1.01 -3.21 -5.96
N LEU A 15 0.50 -4.38 -5.61
CA LEU A 15 -0.21 -5.25 -6.53
C LEU A 15 -1.57 -4.63 -6.97
N LEU A 16 -2.28 -3.98 -6.04
CA LEU A 16 -3.57 -3.31 -6.30
C LEU A 16 -3.45 -2.07 -7.19
N MET A 17 -2.35 -1.32 -7.10
CA MET A 17 -2.03 -0.23 -8.03
C MET A 17 -1.84 -0.74 -9.47
N GLY A 18 -1.63 -2.04 -9.63
CA GLY A 18 -1.41 -2.68 -10.92
C GLY A 18 0.02 -2.53 -11.41
N SER A 19 0.35 -3.30 -12.44
CA SER A 19 1.59 -3.16 -13.18
C SER A 19 1.26 -2.58 -14.54
N PHE A 20 1.72 -1.36 -14.81
CA PHE A 20 1.58 -0.72 -16.11
C PHE A 20 1.99 -1.65 -17.27
N PHE A 21 3.03 -2.46 -17.07
CA PHE A 21 3.50 -3.44 -18.04
C PHE A 21 2.47 -4.55 -18.30
N ILE A 22 1.88 -5.11 -17.24
CA ILE A 22 0.89 -6.20 -17.36
C ILE A 22 -0.40 -5.67 -17.99
N GLU A 23 -0.88 -4.51 -17.55
CA GLU A 23 -2.07 -3.86 -18.09
C GLU A 23 -1.94 -3.61 -19.60
N THR A 24 -0.77 -3.15 -20.04
CA THR A 24 -0.50 -2.84 -21.45
C THR A 24 -0.39 -4.11 -22.31
N ILE A 25 0.31 -5.14 -21.83
CA ILE A 25 0.50 -6.39 -22.59
C ILE A 25 -0.82 -7.15 -22.73
N PHE A 26 -1.60 -7.24 -21.65
CA PHE A 26 -2.85 -8.00 -21.63
C PHE A 26 -4.08 -7.16 -22.02
N ARG A 27 -3.92 -5.87 -22.30
CA ARG A 27 -5.00 -4.91 -22.64
C ARG A 27 -6.11 -4.87 -21.59
N ILE A 28 -5.75 -4.99 -20.32
CA ILE A 28 -6.70 -4.94 -19.19
C ILE A 28 -6.69 -3.49 -18.67
N PRO A 29 -7.86 -2.84 -18.52
CA PRO A 29 -7.93 -1.51 -17.94
C PRO A 29 -7.56 -1.55 -16.45
N GLY A 30 -6.67 -0.65 -16.01
CA GLY A 30 -6.23 -0.56 -14.62
C GLY A 30 -5.74 0.83 -14.23
N LEU A 31 -5.35 0.97 -12.96
CA LEU A 31 -4.92 2.27 -12.40
C LEU A 31 -3.52 2.67 -12.91
N GLY A 32 -2.67 1.70 -13.28
CA GLY A 32 -1.35 1.97 -13.84
C GLY A 32 -1.43 2.67 -15.20
N SER A 33 -2.28 2.17 -16.10
CA SER A 33 -2.53 2.75 -17.42
C SER A 33 -3.20 4.13 -17.33
N GLN A 34 -4.11 4.35 -16.38
CA GLN A 34 -4.69 5.67 -16.10
C GLN A 34 -3.63 6.68 -15.63
N THR A 35 -2.71 6.26 -14.77
CA THR A 35 -1.60 7.10 -14.30
C THR A 35 -0.69 7.51 -15.45
N THR A 36 -0.33 6.58 -16.32
CA THR A 36 0.50 6.87 -17.51
C THR A 36 -0.23 7.80 -18.48
N LEU A 37 -1.52 7.60 -18.73
CA LEU A 37 -2.32 8.48 -19.57
C LEU A 37 -2.39 9.91 -19.00
N ALA A 38 -2.63 10.05 -17.70
CA ALA A 38 -2.65 11.33 -17.02
C ALA A 38 -1.29 12.05 -17.13
N LEU A 39 -0.18 11.30 -17.04
CA LEU A 39 1.17 11.82 -17.22
C LEU A 39 1.40 12.36 -18.65
N TYR A 40 0.98 11.61 -19.67
CA TYR A 40 1.09 12.05 -21.07
C TYR A 40 0.23 13.29 -21.37
N ASN A 41 -0.99 13.32 -20.84
CA ASN A 41 -1.92 14.43 -21.01
C ASN A 41 -1.61 15.63 -20.08
N ARG A 42 -0.61 15.50 -19.20
CA ARG A 42 -0.27 16.49 -18.16
C ARG A 42 -1.49 16.88 -17.30
N ASP A 43 -2.35 15.91 -17.03
CA ASP A 43 -3.52 16.06 -16.17
C ASP A 43 -3.07 15.98 -14.70
N TYR A 44 -2.58 17.11 -14.18
CA TYR A 44 -2.11 17.20 -12.80
C TYR A 44 -3.17 16.85 -11.76
N PRO A 45 -4.45 17.30 -11.88
CA PRO A 45 -5.51 16.86 -10.96
C PRO A 45 -5.66 15.34 -10.89
N MET A 46 -5.64 14.66 -12.05
CA MET A 46 -5.75 13.20 -12.10
C MET A 46 -4.54 12.51 -11.47
N ILE A 47 -3.33 12.99 -11.76
CA ILE A 47 -2.10 12.50 -11.13
C ILE A 47 -2.16 12.64 -9.61
N MET A 48 -2.56 13.81 -9.11
CA MET A 48 -2.66 14.07 -7.67
C MET A 48 -3.71 13.17 -7.01
N ALA A 49 -4.87 12.96 -7.65
CA ALA A 49 -5.91 12.07 -7.14
C ALA A 49 -5.41 10.61 -7.03
N LEU A 50 -4.70 10.11 -8.05
CA LEU A 50 -4.16 8.76 -8.06
C LEU A 50 -3.04 8.57 -7.01
N ILE A 51 -2.17 9.58 -6.85
CA ILE A 51 -1.13 9.55 -5.82
C ILE A 51 -1.74 9.57 -4.41
N LEU A 52 -2.75 10.41 -4.17
CA LEU A 52 -3.45 10.46 -2.89
C LEU A 52 -4.13 9.13 -2.56
N LEU A 53 -4.81 8.52 -3.54
CA LEU A 53 -5.42 7.20 -3.39
C LEU A 53 -4.36 6.13 -3.05
N TRP A 54 -3.25 6.11 -3.77
CA TRP A 54 -2.16 5.16 -3.51
C TRP A 54 -1.58 5.33 -2.10
N THR A 55 -1.31 6.56 -1.70
CA THR A 55 -0.77 6.87 -0.37
C THR A 55 -1.75 6.47 0.73
N LEU A 56 -3.05 6.70 0.53
CA LEU A 56 -4.10 6.27 1.46
C LEU A 56 -4.13 4.75 1.61
N LEU A 57 -4.07 3.99 0.51
CA LEU A 57 -4.06 2.53 0.56
C LEU A 57 -2.81 1.99 1.27
N VAL A 58 -1.64 2.57 1.00
CA VAL A 58 -0.39 2.21 1.67
C VAL A 58 -0.48 2.51 3.16
N ALA A 59 -1.00 3.68 3.55
CA ALA A 59 -1.19 4.04 4.95
C ALA A 59 -2.15 3.08 5.67
N LEU A 60 -3.26 2.70 5.03
CA LEU A 60 -4.19 1.70 5.57
C LEU A 60 -3.54 0.33 5.71
N ALA A 61 -2.71 -0.09 4.75
CA ALA A 61 -1.98 -1.35 4.85
C ALA A 61 -0.94 -1.34 5.97
N TYR A 62 -0.22 -0.24 6.18
CA TYR A 62 0.67 -0.09 7.33
C TYR A 62 -0.10 -0.12 8.65
N LEU A 63 -1.20 0.63 8.75
CA LEU A 63 -2.05 0.61 9.95
C LEU A 63 -2.60 -0.79 10.25
N ALA A 64 -3.07 -1.51 9.22
CA ALA A 64 -3.52 -2.88 9.36
C ALA A 64 -2.40 -3.80 9.83
N THR A 65 -1.19 -3.59 9.33
CA THR A 65 0.00 -4.37 9.71
C THR A 65 0.40 -4.10 11.16
N ASP A 66 0.38 -2.84 11.59
CA ASP A 66 0.59 -2.41 12.98
C ASP A 66 -0.45 -2.99 13.94
N LEU A 67 -1.71 -3.06 13.53
CA LEU A 67 -2.77 -3.69 14.32
C LEU A 67 -2.57 -5.21 14.40
N LEU A 68 -2.24 -5.86 13.28
CA LEU A 68 -1.93 -7.29 13.22
C LEU A 68 -0.73 -7.65 14.09
N TYR A 69 0.28 -6.77 14.21
CA TYR A 69 1.39 -6.97 15.14
C TYR A 69 0.91 -7.10 16.59
N GLY A 70 -0.04 -6.26 17.04
CA GLY A 70 -0.60 -6.34 18.39
C GLY A 70 -1.37 -7.63 18.68
N VAL A 71 -1.91 -8.29 17.65
CA VAL A 71 -2.65 -9.56 17.76
C VAL A 71 -1.71 -10.76 17.68
N VAL A 72 -0.73 -10.73 16.78
CA VAL A 72 0.16 -11.86 16.50
C VAL A 72 1.27 -12.02 17.54
N ASP A 73 1.77 -10.92 18.13
CA ASP A 73 2.85 -11.01 19.13
C ASP A 73 2.43 -10.45 20.50
N PRO A 74 1.96 -11.29 21.43
CA PRO A 74 1.58 -10.88 22.79
C PRO A 74 2.79 -10.41 23.64
N ARG A 75 4.04 -10.54 23.16
CA ARG A 75 5.24 -10.03 23.87
C ARG A 75 5.32 -8.51 23.85
N ILE A 76 4.79 -7.85 22.81
CA ILE A 76 4.75 -6.38 22.70
C ILE A 76 3.85 -5.79 23.81
N ARG A 77 2.84 -6.54 24.25
CA ARG A 77 1.91 -6.16 25.32
C ARG A 77 2.54 -6.13 26.72
N VAL A 78 3.72 -6.74 26.91
CA VAL A 78 4.41 -6.79 28.21
C VAL A 78 5.35 -5.59 28.43
N ALA A 79 5.71 -4.86 27.37
CA ALA A 79 6.57 -3.66 27.49
C ALA A 79 5.85 -2.45 28.12
N GLY A 80 4.52 -2.46 28.21
CA GLY A 80 3.73 -1.45 28.92
C GLY A 80 3.68 -1.61 30.45
N ARG A 81 4.38 -2.61 31.02
CA ARG A 81 4.36 -2.88 32.46
C ARG A 81 5.78 -2.99 33.02
N ARG A 82 6.49 -1.87 33.07
CA ARG A 82 7.68 -1.76 33.93
C ARG A 82 7.66 -0.44 34.72
N THR A 83 7.42 -0.62 36.01
CA THR A 83 7.82 0.20 37.18
C THR A 83 7.21 1.58 37.35
N ALA A 84 6.12 1.61 38.12
CA ALA A 84 6.11 2.36 39.38
C ALA A 84 6.02 1.33 40.52
#